data_AF-A0A7C7RV58-F1
#
_entry.id   AF-A0A7C7RV58-F1
#
_cell.length_a   1.000
_cell.length_b   1.000
_cell.length_c   1.000
_cell.angle_alpha   90.00
_cell.angle_beta   90.00
_cell.angle_gamma   90.00
#
_symmetry.space_group_name_H-M   'P 1'
#
loop_
_entity.id
_entity.type
_entity.pdbx_description
1 polymer ?
#
loop_
_entity_poly.entity_id
_entity_poly.type
_entity_poly.pdbx_seq_one_letter_code
_entity_poly.pdbx_strand_id
1 'polypeptide(L)'
;MNRRSLTAPLDALPTLCYNTPVRRSLLLLTLITLGGLFLSPGQADAQEEDPAALFYALVNQARLGEGLPPYGWSDLLAAAAQRHADDLAAHRLASHTGSDGSTPAQRIAEAGY
;
A
#
# COMPACT_ATOMS: atom_id res chain seq x y z
N MET A 1 0.55 0.07 83.76
CA MET A 1 0.58 1.34 83.00
C MET A 1 -0.24 1.12 81.72
N ASN A 2 -1.55 1.33 81.76
CA ASN A 2 -2.21 2.58 81.39
C ASN A 2 -2.06 2.92 79.88
N ARG A 3 -3.07 2.59 79.08
CA ARG A 3 -4.05 3.53 78.50
C ARG A 3 -5.00 2.76 77.56
N ARG A 4 -6.29 2.75 77.88
CA ARG A 4 -7.38 3.49 77.20
C ARG A 4 -7.84 2.78 75.91
N SER A 5 -8.91 1.99 75.92
CA SER A 5 -10.34 2.35 76.06
C SER A 5 -11.00 2.80 74.76
N LEU A 6 -12.19 2.22 74.53
CA LEU A 6 -13.30 2.57 73.63
C LEU A 6 -13.27 2.04 72.18
N THR A 7 -13.98 0.92 72.05
CA THR A 7 -14.92 0.61 70.96
C THR A 7 -15.71 1.84 70.50
N ALA A 8 -15.74 2.10 69.19
CA ALA A 8 -16.71 2.99 68.55
C ALA A 8 -17.03 2.50 67.11
N PRO A 9 -18.22 2.81 66.59
CA PRO A 9 -18.95 1.98 65.64
C PRO A 9 -18.65 2.27 64.17
N LEU A 10 -19.07 1.30 63.37
CA LEU A 10 -19.30 1.34 61.93
C LEU A 10 -20.25 2.49 61.58
N ASP A 11 -19.72 3.67 61.23
CA ASP A 11 -20.50 4.74 60.62
C ASP A 11 -19.69 5.53 59.58
N ALA A 12 -20.32 5.68 58.42
CA ALA A 12 -20.17 6.78 57.47
C ALA A 12 -18.86 6.92 56.69
N LEU A 13 -18.84 6.38 55.45
CA LEU A 13 -18.59 7.24 54.29
C LEU A 13 -19.66 7.02 53.21
N PRO A 14 -20.28 8.09 52.69
CA PRO A 14 -21.50 8.04 51.90
C PRO A 14 -21.26 7.51 50.47
N THR A 15 -22.04 6.52 50.08
CA THR A 15 -22.56 6.41 48.71
C THR A 15 -23.35 7.67 48.37
N LEU A 16 -22.85 8.53 47.48
CA LEU A 16 -23.55 9.58 46.68
C LEU A 16 -22.45 10.60 46.27
N CYS A 17 -22.05 10.83 45.02
CA CYS A 17 -22.81 11.03 43.79
C CYS A 17 -21.87 10.85 42.59
N TYR A 18 -21.69 9.63 42.07
CA TYR A 18 -21.08 9.46 40.75
C TYR A 18 -22.14 9.05 39.72
N ASN A 19 -23.07 9.96 39.47
CA ASN A 19 -23.94 9.94 38.30
C ASN A 19 -24.01 11.36 37.72
N THR A 20 -22.87 11.84 37.18
CA THR A 20 -22.86 13.05 36.35
C THR A 20 -22.99 12.62 34.88
N PRO A 21 -23.84 13.28 34.07
CA PRO A 21 -23.98 12.98 32.64
C PRO A 21 -22.64 13.11 31.90
N VAL A 22 -21.70 13.87 32.47
CA VAL A 22 -20.36 14.11 31.94
C VAL A 22 -19.49 12.82 31.89
N ARG A 23 -19.58 11.88 32.84
CA ARG A 23 -18.80 10.61 32.77
C ARG A 23 -19.35 9.60 31.79
N ARG A 24 -20.68 9.55 31.64
CA ARG A 24 -21.30 8.71 30.60
C ARG A 24 -20.94 9.24 29.20
N SER A 25 -20.93 10.57 29.04
CA SER A 25 -20.45 11.22 27.82
C SER A 25 -18.95 11.02 27.58
N LEU A 26 -18.11 11.04 28.61
CA LEU A 26 -16.66 10.79 28.48
C LEU A 26 -16.36 9.34 28.04
N LEU A 27 -17.06 8.35 28.61
CA LEU A 27 -16.94 6.93 28.26
C LEU A 27 -17.38 6.65 26.81
N LEU A 28 -18.44 7.30 26.34
CA LEU A 28 -18.91 7.19 24.95
C LEU A 28 -17.95 7.87 23.96
N LEU A 29 -17.40 9.04 24.31
CA LEU A 29 -16.37 9.72 23.51
C LEU A 29 -15.09 8.88 23.38
N THR A 30 -14.65 8.19 24.44
CA THR A 30 -13.49 7.28 24.38
C THR A 30 -13.74 6.01 23.54
N LEU A 31 -14.99 5.52 23.49
CA LEU A 31 -15.37 4.38 22.64
C LEU A 31 -15.48 4.78 21.16
N ILE A 32 -15.90 6.01 20.87
CA ILE A 32 -15.98 6.55 19.50
C ILE A 32 -14.58 6.87 18.96
N THR A 33 -13.65 7.38 19.78
CA THR A 33 -12.25 7.60 19.36
C THR A 33 -11.45 6.30 19.23
N LEU A 34 -11.74 5.29 20.05
CA LEU A 34 -11.10 3.97 19.94
C LEU A 34 -11.72 3.09 18.83
N GLY A 35 -13.03 3.25 18.55
CA GLY A 35 -13.74 2.51 17.49
C GLY A 35 -13.76 3.19 16.12
N GLY A 36 -13.58 4.52 16.07
CA GLY A 36 -13.53 5.31 14.84
C GLY A 36 -12.21 5.23 14.07
N LEU A 37 -11.19 4.55 14.62
CA LEU A 37 -9.87 4.42 14.01
C LEU A 37 -9.78 3.33 12.92
N PHE A 38 -10.89 2.68 12.56
CA PHE A 38 -10.93 1.67 11.49
C PHE A 38 -11.98 1.93 10.41
N LEU A 39 -12.53 3.15 10.32
CA LEU A 39 -13.18 3.57 9.08
C LEU A 39 -12.14 4.20 8.15
N SER A 40 -11.11 3.41 7.81
CA SER A 40 -10.39 3.64 6.58
C SER A 40 -11.44 3.51 5.47
N PRO A 41 -11.73 4.55 4.66
CA PRO A 41 -12.28 4.26 3.34
C PRO A 41 -11.33 3.22 2.76
N GLY A 42 -11.86 2.05 2.37
CA GLY A 42 -11.06 1.04 1.70
C GLY A 42 -10.21 1.76 0.68
N GLN A 43 -8.89 1.61 0.80
CA GLN A 43 -7.96 2.23 -0.13
C GLN A 43 -8.52 1.90 -1.51
N ALA A 44 -9.10 2.89 -2.17
CA ALA A 44 -9.22 2.82 -3.60
C ALA A 44 -7.76 2.79 -4.00
N ASP A 45 -7.24 1.57 -4.25
CA ASP A 45 -5.94 1.41 -4.85
C ASP A 45 -5.96 2.39 -6.01
N ALA A 46 -5.17 3.47 -5.87
CA ALA A 46 -4.85 4.31 -6.98
C ALA A 46 -4.25 3.32 -7.97
N GLN A 47 -5.03 2.97 -8.99
CA GLN A 47 -4.70 1.90 -9.92
C GLN A 47 -3.26 2.15 -10.36
N GLU A 48 -2.34 1.28 -9.96
CA GLU A 48 -0.95 1.38 -10.38
C GLU A 48 -0.98 1.12 -11.88
N GLU A 49 -0.97 2.21 -12.65
CA GLU A 49 -0.98 2.16 -14.11
C GLU A 49 0.26 1.36 -14.52
N ASP A 50 0.06 0.21 -15.18
CA ASP A 50 1.16 -0.61 -15.70
C ASP A 50 2.03 0.27 -16.61
N PRO A 51 3.28 0.58 -16.20
CA PRO A 51 4.13 1.49 -16.96
C PRO A 51 4.41 0.98 -18.38
N ALA A 52 4.42 -0.34 -18.60
CA ALA A 52 4.63 -0.92 -19.92
C ALA A 52 3.39 -0.69 -20.82
N ALA A 53 2.19 -0.91 -20.31
CA ALA A 53 0.95 -0.63 -21.02
C ALA A 53 0.80 0.86 -21.35
N LEU A 54 1.09 1.75 -20.39
CA LEU A 54 1.08 3.20 -20.61
C LEU A 54 2.08 3.60 -21.68
N PHE A 55 3.33 3.11 -21.60
CA PHE A 55 4.36 3.41 -22.60
C PHE A 55 3.95 2.94 -24.00
N TYR A 56 3.43 1.72 -24.13
CA TYR A 56 2.91 1.19 -25.40
C TYR A 56 1.79 2.06 -25.98
N ALA A 57 0.84 2.47 -25.15
CA ALA A 57 -0.25 3.35 -25.56
C ALA A 57 0.27 4.71 -26.07
N LEU A 58 1.24 5.31 -25.37
CA LEU A 58 1.85 6.58 -25.76
C LEU A 58 2.62 6.48 -27.08
N VAL A 59 3.39 5.40 -27.29
CA VAL A 59 4.09 5.15 -28.56
C VAL A 59 3.08 5.07 -29.72
N ASN A 60 2.00 4.32 -29.54
CA ASN A 60 0.97 4.21 -30.58
C ASN A 60 0.20 5.51 -30.80
N GLN A 61 -0.05 6.31 -29.75
CA GLN A 61 -0.60 7.66 -29.94
C GLN A 61 0.34 8.55 -30.77
N ALA A 62 1.64 8.53 -30.48
CA ALA A 62 2.62 9.29 -31.26
C ALA A 62 2.62 8.85 -32.74
N ARG A 63 2.54 7.54 -33.01
CA ARG A 63 2.46 7.01 -34.38
C ARG A 63 1.21 7.49 -35.14
N LEU A 64 0.06 7.46 -34.48
CA LEU A 64 -1.19 7.95 -35.05
C LEU A 64 -1.14 9.45 -35.33
N GLY A 65 -0.48 10.23 -34.48
CA GLY A 65 -0.22 11.66 -34.70
C GLY A 65 0.55 11.94 -35.99
N GLU A 66 1.46 11.03 -36.37
CA GLU A 66 2.23 11.08 -37.62
C GLU A 66 1.54 10.36 -38.80
N GLY A 67 0.29 9.93 -38.66
CA GLY A 67 -0.45 9.21 -39.70
C GLY A 67 0.04 7.78 -39.98
N LEU A 68 0.83 7.20 -39.07
CA LEU A 68 1.33 5.83 -39.17
C LEU A 68 0.37 4.84 -38.48
N PRO A 69 0.25 3.59 -39.00
CA PRO A 69 -0.54 2.57 -38.34
C PRO A 69 0.06 2.22 -36.96
N PRO A 70 -0.77 1.92 -35.94
CA PRO A 70 -0.28 1.51 -34.63
C PRO A 70 0.43 0.15 -34.72
N TYR A 71 1.38 -0.09 -33.83
CA TYR A 71 1.92 -1.42 -33.63
C TYR A 71 0.92 -2.32 -32.91
N GLY A 72 0.99 -3.62 -33.18
CA GLY A 72 0.31 -4.65 -32.40
C GLY A 72 1.13 -5.05 -31.17
N TRP A 73 0.45 -5.50 -30.12
CA TRP A 73 1.09 -6.05 -28.94
C TRP A 73 1.53 -7.50 -29.16
N SER A 74 2.64 -7.90 -28.54
CA SER A 74 3.13 -9.28 -28.53
C SER A 74 3.64 -9.61 -27.13
N ASP A 75 3.00 -10.57 -26.48
CA ASP A 75 3.40 -11.02 -25.14
C ASP A 75 4.82 -11.63 -25.14
N LEU A 76 5.23 -12.26 -26.25
CA LEU A 76 6.57 -12.83 -26.40
C LEU A 76 7.63 -11.74 -26.46
N LEU A 77 7.38 -10.65 -27.20
CA LEU A 77 8.30 -9.50 -27.25
C LEU A 77 8.34 -8.75 -25.92
N ALA A 78 7.19 -8.61 -25.26
CA ALA A 78 7.12 -7.99 -23.93
C ALA A 78 7.91 -8.80 -22.89
N ALA A 79 7.80 -10.14 -22.91
CA ALA A 79 8.58 -11.01 -22.04
C ALA A 79 10.09 -10.90 -22.31
N ALA A 80 10.51 -10.85 -23.59
CA ALA A 80 11.92 -10.64 -23.95
C ALA A 80 12.46 -9.30 -23.44
N ALA A 81 11.67 -8.23 -23.55
CA ALA A 81 12.02 -6.89 -23.08
C ALA A 81 12.10 -6.84 -21.54
N GLN A 82 11.13 -7.41 -20.83
CA GLN A 82 11.10 -7.44 -19.37
C GLN A 82 12.32 -8.20 -18.81
N ARG A 83 12.63 -9.38 -19.36
CA ARG A 83 13.83 -10.13 -18.97
C ARG A 83 15.10 -9.30 -19.10
N HIS A 84 15.22 -8.50 -20.16
CA HIS A 84 16.37 -7.60 -20.33
C HIS A 84 16.37 -6.47 -19.30
N ALA A 85 15.21 -5.85 -19.04
CA ALA A 85 15.11 -4.79 -18.05
C ALA A 85 15.48 -5.29 -16.64
N ASP A 86 15.03 -6.48 -16.27
CA ASP A 86 15.37 -7.14 -15.00
C ASP A 86 16.87 -7.42 -14.89
N ASP A 87 17.48 -7.92 -15.97
CA ASP A 87 18.92 -8.16 -16.05
C ASP A 87 19.74 -6.86 -15.86
N LEU A 88 19.37 -5.80 -16.59
CA LEU A 88 20.04 -4.50 -16.48
C LEU A 88 19.91 -3.91 -15.07
N ALA A 89 18.72 -4.02 -14.47
CA ALA A 89 18.47 -3.53 -13.12
C ALA A 89 19.29 -4.30 -12.07
N ALA A 90 19.31 -5.64 -12.16
CA ALA A 90 20.06 -6.50 -11.25
C ALA A 90 21.57 -6.26 -11.32
N HIS A 91 22.10 -5.97 -12.51
CA HIS A 91 23.52 -5.78 -12.74
C HIS A 91 23.96 -4.31 -12.78
N ARG A 92 23.05 -3.36 -12.57
CA ARG A 92 23.28 -1.90 -12.64
C ARG A 92 23.90 -1.48 -13.97
N LEU A 93 23.40 -2.02 -15.07
CA LEU A 93 23.86 -1.76 -16.42
C LEU A 93 22.88 -0.84 -17.17
N ALA A 94 23.40 -0.13 -18.17
CA ALA A 94 22.60 0.54 -19.20
C ALA A 94 23.20 0.17 -20.57
N SER A 95 22.73 -0.95 -21.13
CA SER A 95 23.35 -1.60 -22.29
C SER A 95 22.30 -2.28 -23.17
N HIS A 96 22.58 -2.42 -24.46
CA HIS A 96 21.79 -3.27 -25.36
C HIS A 96 22.11 -4.76 -25.18
N THR A 97 23.36 -5.06 -24.79
CA THR A 97 23.84 -6.41 -24.50
C THR A 97 23.56 -6.75 -23.04
N GLY A 98 22.99 -7.93 -22.80
CA GLY A 98 22.72 -8.44 -21.45
C GLY A 98 24.02 -8.78 -20.71
N SER A 99 23.94 -8.94 -19.39
CA SER A 99 25.06 -9.37 -18.55
C SER A 99 25.59 -10.76 -18.95
N ASP A 100 24.73 -11.60 -19.54
CA ASP A 100 25.03 -12.91 -20.11
C ASP A 100 25.63 -12.85 -21.53
N GLY A 101 25.82 -11.65 -22.09
CA GLY A 101 26.31 -11.43 -23.45
C GLY A 101 25.23 -11.52 -24.53
N SER A 102 23.96 -11.73 -24.17
CA SER A 102 22.88 -11.83 -25.14
C SER A 102 22.64 -10.51 -25.87
N THR A 103 22.37 -10.60 -27.17
CA THR A 103 21.89 -9.50 -28.01
C THR A 103 20.36 -9.44 -28.00
N PRO A 104 19.73 -8.31 -28.39
CA PRO A 104 18.28 -8.24 -28.51
C PRO A 104 17.69 -9.33 -29.40
N ALA A 105 18.34 -9.65 -30.54
CA ALA A 105 17.87 -10.67 -31.47
C ALA A 105 17.87 -12.08 -30.85
N GLN A 106 18.92 -12.43 -30.09
CA GLN A 106 18.96 -13.70 -29.36
C GLN A 106 17.85 -13.77 -28.31
N ARG A 107 17.64 -12.68 -27.57
CA ARG A 107 16.59 -12.67 -26.54
C ARG A 107 15.18 -12.80 -27.10
N ILE A 108 14.93 -12.21 -28.27
CA ILE A 108 13.67 -12.34 -29.02
C ILE A 108 13.48 -13.78 -29.50
N ALA A 109 14.51 -14.39 -30.09
CA ALA A 109 14.46 -15.77 -30.56
C ALA A 109 14.24 -16.77 -29.41
N GLU A 110 14.89 -16.55 -28.27
CA GLU A 110 14.70 -17.36 -27.05
C GLU A 110 13.29 -17.25 -26.47
N ALA A 111 12.62 -16.10 -26.67
CA ALA A 111 11.21 -15.92 -26.32
C ALA A 111 10.25 -16.56 -27.34
N GLY A 112 10.76 -17.07 -28.47
CA GLY A 112 9.97 -17.78 -29.47
C GLY A 112 9.16 -16.89 -30.41
N TYR A 113 9.54 -15.62 -30.57
CA TYR A 113 8.95 -14.70 -31.54
C TYR A 113 9.68 -14.77 -32.88
#